data_AF-A0A8I3A2Y5-F1
#
_entry.id   AF-A0A8I3A2Y5-F1
#
_cell.length_a   1.000
_cell.length_b   1.000
_cell.length_c   1.000
_cell.angle_alpha   90.00
_cell.angle_beta   90.00
_cell.angle_gamma   90.00
#
_symmetry.space_group_name_H-M   'P 1'
#
loop_
_entity.id
_entity.type
_entity.pdbx_description
1 polymer ?
#
loop_
_entity_poly.entity_id
_entity_poly.type
_entity_poly.pdbx_seq_one_letter_code
_entity_poly.pdbx_strand_id
1 'polypeptide(L)'
;MREHNGVHTCDKRRTRSDIQAAFPEYGFEEGFTENDQLWKANSRETYEDIDVRARCVLDKIFQNDREQFISLTAHGDFINCFLRVCHRRPWILPTGGSCPC
;
A
#
# COMPACT_ATOMS: atom_id res chain seq x y z
N MET A 1 -2.02 4.44 -3.87
CA MET A 1 -1.84 3.47 -2.76
C MET A 1 -2.96 3.70 -1.76
N ARG A 2 -3.37 2.70 -0.97
CA ARG A 2 -4.45 2.84 0.03
C ARG A 2 -3.85 2.77 1.43
N GLU A 3 -4.36 3.59 2.35
CA GLU A 3 -3.97 3.58 3.77
C GLU A 3 -4.45 2.31 4.45
N HIS A 4 -5.73 1.99 4.32
CA HIS A 4 -6.36 0.79 4.81
C HIS A 4 -7.29 0.25 3.72
N ASN A 5 -7.47 -1.07 3.65
CA ASN A 5 -8.50 -1.67 2.82
C ASN A 5 -9.78 -1.98 3.62
N GLY A 6 -10.93 -1.79 2.99
CA GLY A 6 -12.23 -2.26 3.48
C GLY A 6 -13.06 -1.24 4.25
N VAL A 7 -14.32 -1.61 4.52
CA VAL A 7 -15.39 -0.81 5.17
C VAL A 7 -15.80 0.46 4.40
N HIS A 8 -14.88 1.37 4.07
CA HIS A 8 -15.25 2.58 3.36
C HIS A 8 -15.34 2.34 1.85
N THR A 9 -16.38 2.89 1.24
CA THR A 9 -16.60 2.81 -0.22
C THR A 9 -15.54 3.57 -1.01
N CYS A 10 -14.87 4.56 -0.42
CA CYS A 10 -13.68 5.21 -1.00
C CYS A 10 -12.49 4.24 -1.14
N ASP A 11 -12.46 3.16 -0.34
CA ASP A 11 -11.44 2.12 -0.42
C ASP A 11 -11.75 1.05 -1.47
N LYS A 12 -12.91 1.14 -2.14
CA LYS A 12 -13.30 0.21 -3.21
C LYS A 12 -12.68 0.63 -4.54
N ARG A 13 -11.98 -0.28 -5.21
CA ARG A 13 -11.44 -0.05 -6.56
C ARG A 13 -12.58 -0.14 -7.58
N ARG A 14 -12.49 0.67 -8.62
CA ARG A 14 -13.32 0.50 -9.82
C ARG A 14 -12.93 -0.81 -10.53
N THR A 15 -13.81 -1.31 -11.39
CA THR A 15 -13.56 -2.55 -12.10
C THR A 15 -12.41 -2.36 -13.10
N ARG A 16 -11.79 -3.47 -13.51
CA ARG A 16 -10.74 -3.44 -14.54
C ARG A 16 -11.27 -2.81 -15.82
N SER A 17 -12.48 -3.17 -16.27
CA SER A 17 -13.10 -2.56 -17.44
C SER A 17 -13.28 -1.05 -17.31
N ASP A 18 -13.71 -0.56 -16.14
CA ASP A 18 -13.86 0.89 -15.91
C ASP A 18 -12.50 1.62 -15.98
N ILE A 19 -11.44 0.99 -15.44
CA ILE A 19 -10.09 1.57 -15.46
C ILE A 19 -9.54 1.54 -16.89
N GLN A 20 -9.73 0.45 -17.64
CA GLN A 20 -9.30 0.35 -19.04
C GLN A 20 -10.02 1.35 -19.93
N ALA A 21 -11.32 1.57 -19.70
CA ALA A 21 -12.09 2.57 -20.43
C ALA A 21 -11.61 4.00 -20.14
N ALA A 22 -11.23 4.29 -18.88
CA ALA A 22 -10.71 5.58 -18.48
C ALA A 22 -9.25 5.81 -18.90
N PHE A 23 -8.43 4.74 -18.92
CA PHE A 23 -7.01 4.77 -19.21
C PHE A 23 -6.64 3.64 -20.20
N PRO A 24 -6.87 3.84 -21.50
CA PRO A 24 -6.69 2.79 -22.51
C PRO A 24 -5.24 2.32 -22.67
N GLU A 25 -4.29 3.18 -22.34
CA GLU A 25 -2.84 2.89 -22.43
C GLU A 25 -2.28 2.22 -21.17
N TYR A 26 -3.10 2.00 -20.14
CA TYR A 26 -2.65 1.41 -18.88
C TYR A 26 -2.46 -0.11 -19.04
N GLY A 27 -1.22 -0.57 -18.90
CA GLY A 27 -0.91 -2.00 -18.84
C GLY A 27 -1.27 -2.58 -17.47
N PHE A 28 -2.18 -3.54 -17.43
CA PHE A 28 -2.48 -4.27 -16.20
C PHE A 28 -1.43 -5.37 -15.93
N GLU A 29 -1.14 -5.61 -14.65
CA GLU A 29 -0.28 -6.70 -14.20
C GLU A 29 -0.92 -8.08 -14.43
N GLU A 30 -0.10 -9.11 -14.61
CA GLU A 30 -0.58 -10.50 -14.67
C GLU A 30 -1.29 -10.88 -13.36
N GLY A 31 -2.58 -11.19 -13.44
CA GLY A 31 -3.43 -11.48 -12.27
C GLY A 31 -4.34 -10.35 -11.83
N PHE A 32 -4.39 -9.22 -12.55
CA PHE A 32 -5.33 -8.14 -12.23
C PHE A 32 -6.80 -8.58 -12.42
N THR A 33 -7.51 -8.73 -11.31
CA THR A 33 -8.90 -9.20 -11.29
C THR A 33 -9.88 -8.12 -11.77
N GLU A 34 -10.99 -8.54 -12.38
CA GLU A 34 -12.02 -7.63 -12.86
C GLU A 34 -12.66 -6.83 -11.72
N ASN A 35 -12.96 -7.50 -10.60
CA ASN A 35 -13.52 -6.89 -9.39
C ASN A 35 -12.45 -6.74 -8.31
N ASP A 36 -12.66 -5.77 -7.41
CA ASP A 36 -11.84 -5.60 -6.22
C ASP A 36 -12.11 -6.76 -5.23
N GLN A 37 -11.24 -7.76 -5.24
CA GLN A 37 -11.31 -8.90 -4.32
C GLN A 37 -10.72 -8.60 -2.94
N LEU A 38 -9.91 -7.54 -2.83
CA LEU A 38 -9.25 -7.15 -1.59
C LEU A 38 -10.16 -6.28 -0.72
N TRP A 39 -11.13 -5.61 -1.33
CA TRP A 39 -12.13 -4.83 -0.62
C TRP A 39 -13.24 -5.72 -0.04
N LYS A 40 -13.38 -5.70 1.29
CA LYS A 40 -14.48 -6.35 2.02
C LYS A 40 -15.36 -5.27 2.68
N ALA A 41 -16.67 -5.34 2.45
CA ALA A 41 -17.63 -4.38 3.01
C ALA A 41 -17.69 -4.42 4.55
N ASN A 42 -17.49 -5.61 5.14
CA ASN A 42 -17.69 -5.85 6.57
C ASN A 42 -16.37 -6.06 7.35
N SER A 43 -15.22 -5.96 6.70
CA SER A 43 -13.92 -6.23 7.32
C SER A 43 -12.96 -5.11 6.92
N ARG A 44 -12.53 -4.35 7.92
CA ARG A 44 -11.45 -3.38 7.78
C ARG A 44 -10.14 -4.09 8.04
N GLU A 45 -9.17 -3.84 7.18
CA GLU A 45 -7.81 -4.31 7.32
C GLU A 45 -7.27 -3.87 8.70
N THR A 46 -6.83 -4.86 9.48
CA THR A 46 -6.27 -4.61 10.82
C THR A 46 -4.85 -4.07 10.68
N TYR A 47 -4.33 -3.45 11.74
CA TYR A 47 -2.93 -3.01 11.75
C TYR A 47 -1.95 -4.17 11.55
N GLU A 48 -2.31 -5.38 11.96
CA GLU A 48 -1.52 -6.60 11.78
C GLU A 48 -1.43 -7.00 10.30
N ASP A 49 -2.56 -6.92 9.56
CA ASP A 49 -2.58 -7.18 8.12
C ASP A 49 -1.72 -6.16 7.35
N ILE A 50 -1.75 -4.89 7.77
CA ILE A 50 -0.91 -3.84 7.19
C ILE A 50 0.56 -4.08 7.52
N ASP A 51 0.89 -4.57 8.73
CA ASP A 51 2.26 -4.94 9.09
C ASP A 51 2.79 -6.10 8.26
N VAL A 52 1.95 -7.09 7.96
CA VAL A 52 2.30 -8.19 7.04
C VAL A 52 2.60 -7.65 5.64
N ARG A 53 1.77 -6.73 5.13
CA ARG A 53 2.02 -6.06 3.84
C ARG A 53 3.30 -5.24 3.84
N ALA A 54 3.54 -4.48 4.91
CA ALA A 54 4.75 -3.68 5.06
C ALA A 54 6.00 -4.56 5.08
N ARG A 55 5.96 -5.67 5.83
CA ARG A 55 7.04 -6.66 5.86
C ARG A 55 7.29 -7.29 4.49
N CYS A 56 6.23 -7.67 3.75
CA CYS A 56 6.39 -8.23 2.41
C CYS A 56 7.08 -7.25 1.45
N VAL A 57 6.78 -5.95 1.54
CA VAL A 57 7.47 -4.93 0.74
C VAL A 57 8.94 -4.81 1.15
N LEU A 58 9.24 -4.79 2.46
CA LEU A 58 10.63 -4.80 2.95
C LEU A 58 11.39 -6.04 2.48
N ASP A 59 10.79 -7.22 2.59
CA ASP A 59 11.41 -8.49 2.16
C ASP A 59 11.72 -8.46 0.66
N LYS A 60 10.81 -7.94 -0.17
CA LYS A 60 11.05 -7.77 -1.61
C LYS A 60 12.21 -6.83 -1.90
N ILE A 61 12.26 -5.69 -1.21
CA ILE A 61 13.35 -4.71 -1.35
C ILE A 61 14.68 -5.37 -0.96
N PHE A 62 14.76 -6.01 0.20
CA PHE A 62 16.00 -6.65 0.66
C PHE A 62 16.45 -7.84 -0.20
N GLN A 63 15.53 -8.52 -0.89
CA GLN A 63 15.86 -9.65 -1.74
C GLN A 63 16.27 -9.23 -3.16
N ASN A 64 15.64 -8.19 -3.70
CA ASN A 64 15.77 -7.84 -5.12
C ASN A 64 16.66 -6.63 -5.38
N ASP A 65 16.75 -5.71 -4.41
CA ASP A 65 17.45 -4.43 -4.57
C ASP A 65 18.76 -4.44 -3.76
N ARG A 66 19.84 -3.95 -4.37
CA ARG A 66 21.20 -3.80 -3.77
C ARG A 66 21.63 -2.34 -3.63
N GLU A 67 20.70 -1.43 -3.90
CA GLU A 67 20.87 0.01 -3.94
C GLU A 67 21.06 0.54 -2.51
N GLN A 68 22.00 1.48 -2.36
CA GLN A 68 22.32 2.04 -1.06
C GLN A 68 21.26 3.03 -0.55
N PHE A 69 20.45 3.60 -1.44
CA PHE A 69 19.42 4.58 -1.13
C PHE A 69 18.12 4.20 -1.81
N ILE A 70 17.09 3.93 -1.00
CA ILE A 70 15.74 3.58 -1.45
C ILE A 70 14.77 4.60 -0.85
N SER A 71 14.00 5.26 -1.70
CA SER A 71 12.95 6.21 -1.29
C SER A 71 11.58 5.56 -1.44
N LEU A 72 10.79 5.53 -0.37
CA LEU A 72 9.47 4.92 -0.35
C LEU A 72 8.43 6.00 -0.05
N THR A 73 7.61 6.31 -1.06
CA THR A 73 6.51 7.27 -0.94
C THR A 73 5.22 6.52 -0.64
N ALA A 74 4.70 6.71 0.56
CA ALA A 74 3.50 6.05 1.04
C ALA A 74 2.64 7.01 1.88
N HIS A 75 1.52 6.51 2.35
CA HIS A 75 0.64 7.25 3.26
C HIS A 75 1.07 7.14 4.72
N GLY A 76 0.64 8.08 5.56
CA GLY A 76 1.12 8.22 6.95
C GLY A 76 0.93 6.96 7.79
N ASP A 77 -0.25 6.33 7.71
CA ASP A 77 -0.53 5.10 8.46
C ASP A 77 0.34 3.94 8.02
N PHE A 78 0.58 3.81 6.71
CA PHE A 78 1.44 2.77 6.17
C PHE A 78 2.92 3.00 6.52
N ILE A 79 3.39 4.26 6.53
CA ILE A 79 4.73 4.61 6.99
C ILE A 79 4.88 4.26 8.48
N ASN A 80 3.86 4.50 9.30
CA ASN A 80 3.88 4.10 10.70
C ASN A 80 3.94 2.58 10.89
N CYS A 81 3.27 1.81 10.03
CA CYS A 81 3.39 0.34 10.01
C CYS A 81 4.83 -0.10 9.65
N PHE A 82 5.44 0.55 8.65
CA PHE A 82 6.85 0.35 8.32
C PHE A 82 7.78 0.62 9.51
N LEU A 83 7.60 1.75 10.19
CA LEU A 83 8.37 2.10 11.38
C LEU A 83 8.18 1.04 12.47
N ARG A 84 6.95 0.57 12.69
CA ARG A 84 6.63 -0.48 13.67
C ARG A 84 7.30 -1.82 13.34
N VAL A 85 7.26 -2.27 12.08
CA VAL A 85 7.94 -3.50 11.63
C VAL A 85 9.46 -3.41 11.82
N CYS A 86 10.04 -2.22 11.59
CA CYS A 86 11.45 -1.93 11.85
C CYS A 86 11.78 -1.64 13.33
N HIS A 87 10.84 -1.85 14.25
CA HIS A 87 10.99 -1.58 15.70
C HIS A 87 11.36 -0.12 16.03
N ARG A 88 10.87 0.83 15.23
CA ARG A 88 11.04 2.27 15.43
C ARG A 88 9.78 2.90 16.01
N ARG A 89 9.95 4.07 16.64
CA ARG A 89 8.83 4.86 17.16
C ARG A 89 7.97 5.41 16.02
N PRO A 90 6.64 5.47 16.18
CA PRO A 90 5.76 6.08 15.19
C PRO A 90 6.10 7.57 15.03
N TRP A 91 5.93 8.07 13.82
CA TRP A 91 6.19 9.47 13.48
C TRP A 91 4.96 10.07 12.78
N ILE A 92 4.52 11.23 13.26
CA ILE A 92 3.42 11.96 12.65
C ILE A 92 4.01 12.76 11.49
N LEU A 93 3.78 12.29 10.25
CA LEU A 93 4.23 12.98 9.05
C LEU A 93 3.10 13.85 8.49
N PRO A 94 3.31 15.17 8.31
CA PRO A 94 2.41 15.99 7.51
C PRO A 94 2.51 15.59 6.03
N THR A 95 1.47 15.84 5.25
CA THR A 95 1.47 15.61 3.80
C THR A 95 2.64 16.36 3.14
N GLY A 96 3.51 15.63 2.44
CA GLY A 96 4.73 16.19 1.83
C GLY A 96 5.94 16.27 2.76
N GLY A 97 5.83 15.81 4.00
CA GLY A 97 6.97 15.69 4.92
C GLY A 97 7.87 14.49 4.59
N SER A 98 9.17 14.65 4.82
CA SER A 98 10.15 13.55 4.81
C SER A 98 10.51 13.16 6.24
N CYS A 99 10.53 11.85 6.51
CA CYS A 99 11.12 11.32 7.74
C CYS A 99 12.58 10.95 7.44
N PRO A 100 13.57 11.54 8.13
CA PRO A 100 14.91 10.98 8.13
C PRO A 100 14.85 9.60 8.78
N CYS A 101 15.40 8.60 8.10
CA CYS A 101 15.74 7.34 8.73
C CYS A 101 16.85 7.55 9.77
#